data_AF-A0AAV3UHS6-F1
#
_entry.id   AF-A0AAV3UHS6-F1
#
_cell.length_a   1.000
_cell.length_b   1.000
_cell.length_c   1.000
_cell.angle_alpha   90.00
_cell.angle_beta   90.00
_cell.angle_gamma   90.00
#
_symmetry.space_group_name_H-M   'P 1'
#
loop_
_entity.id
_entity.type
_entity.pdbx_description
1 polymer ?
#
loop_
_entity_poly.entity_id
_entity_poly.type
_entity_poly.pdbx_seq_one_letter_code
_entity_poly.pdbx_strand_id
1 'polypeptide(L)'
;MSQSPTANATLVKQLNALTERVDDLETELETKDQRIQDLEDDCETFAANLTATTDRIETLEEIIATERDRTATLEDRIDELKTENTLLQEELSNEREQNQRIRASVSRIINDVREYTCEDGSSVDATSPSIVAEAATVGETLHDTIQRSTENASLLDFTTKRPQNTGIHEKYLNILGRAEEKAREINSRTVYLNYREVATHYGCAYLTDGYRVMNEIAERVPGIEYVDGYLANPDIDPTTKVEGKRIRVEWNHPDLRGWVRAHRAE
;
A
#
# COMPACT_ATOMS: atom_id res chain seq x y z
N MET A 1 -62.59 -81.55 53.58
CA MET A 1 -62.21 -80.14 53.79
C MET A 1 -62.94 -79.30 52.74
N SER A 2 -64.12 -78.78 53.08
CA SER A 2 -64.86 -77.87 52.20
C SER A 2 -64.54 -76.45 52.67
N GLN A 3 -63.80 -75.68 51.87
CA GLN A 3 -63.61 -74.25 52.14
C GLN A 3 -64.97 -73.55 52.02
N SER A 4 -65.31 -72.72 53.01
CA SER A 4 -66.59 -72.00 53.07
C SER A 4 -66.80 -71.12 51.83
N PRO A 5 -68.01 -71.06 51.23
CA PRO A 5 -68.31 -70.19 50.08
C PRO A 5 -67.99 -68.72 50.31
N THR A 6 -67.95 -68.26 51.57
CA THR A 6 -67.55 -66.91 51.96
C THR A 6 -66.07 -66.62 51.72
N ALA A 7 -65.19 -67.62 51.87
CA ALA A 7 -63.76 -67.49 51.62
C ALA A 7 -63.47 -67.31 50.12
N ASN A 8 -64.14 -68.09 49.26
CA ASN A 8 -64.04 -67.94 47.81
C ASN A 8 -64.52 -66.57 47.31
N ALA A 9 -65.65 -66.07 47.83
CA ALA A 9 -66.13 -64.73 47.49
C ALA A 9 -65.14 -63.62 47.87
N THR A 10 -64.45 -63.78 49.00
CA THR A 10 -63.43 -62.83 49.46
C THR A 10 -62.20 -62.85 48.55
N LEU A 11 -61.72 -64.05 48.17
CA LEU A 11 -60.60 -64.21 47.25
C LEU A 11 -60.89 -63.60 45.88
N VAL A 12 -62.10 -63.82 45.33
CA VAL A 12 -62.51 -63.22 44.05
C VAL A 12 -62.49 -61.69 44.13
N LYS A 13 -62.99 -61.11 45.23
CA LYS A 13 -62.95 -59.65 45.42
C LYS A 13 -61.52 -59.12 45.48
N GLN A 14 -60.62 -59.82 46.19
CA GLN A 14 -59.21 -59.44 46.26
C GLN A 14 -58.52 -59.56 44.89
N LEU A 15 -58.85 -60.61 44.12
CA LEU A 15 -58.31 -60.81 42.78
C LEU A 15 -58.74 -59.68 41.84
N ASN A 16 -60.03 -59.31 41.83
CA ASN A 16 -60.52 -58.22 40.99
C ASN A 16 -59.86 -56.88 41.36
N ALA A 17 -59.70 -56.59 42.66
CA ALA A 17 -59.02 -55.37 43.11
C ALA A 17 -57.53 -55.36 42.75
N LEU A 18 -56.88 -56.53 42.72
CA LEU A 18 -55.50 -56.67 42.24
C LEU A 18 -55.43 -56.43 40.73
N THR A 19 -56.38 -56.96 39.96
CA THR A 19 -56.46 -56.73 38.50
C THR A 19 -56.63 -55.25 38.19
N GLU A 20 -57.60 -54.56 38.81
CA GLU A 20 -57.78 -53.12 38.61
C GLU A 20 -56.52 -52.32 38.96
N ARG A 21 -55.83 -52.68 40.05
CA ARG A 21 -54.58 -52.03 40.44
C ARG A 21 -53.45 -52.29 39.44
N VAL A 22 -53.39 -53.46 38.82
CA VAL A 22 -52.41 -53.77 37.77
C VAL A 22 -52.69 -52.92 36.54
N ASP A 23 -53.95 -52.83 36.10
CA ASP A 23 -54.35 -52.01 34.95
C ASP A 23 -54.00 -50.51 35.16
N ASP A 24 -54.25 -49.99 36.37
CA ASP A 24 -53.89 -48.63 36.76
C ASP A 24 -52.36 -48.41 36.70
N LEU A 25 -51.58 -49.36 37.22
CA LEU A 25 -50.12 -49.29 37.21
C LEU A 25 -49.54 -49.39 35.80
N GLU A 26 -50.13 -50.23 34.93
CA GLU A 26 -49.74 -50.34 33.52
C GLU A 26 -49.95 -49.00 32.80
N THR A 27 -51.09 -48.35 33.05
CA THR A 27 -51.38 -47.02 32.48
C THR A 27 -50.41 -45.94 33.00
N GLU A 28 -50.08 -45.98 34.30
CA GLU A 28 -49.11 -45.06 34.88
C GLU A 28 -47.72 -45.28 34.29
N LEU A 29 -47.32 -46.54 34.09
CA LEU A 29 -46.03 -46.90 33.51
C LEU A 29 -45.92 -46.41 32.06
N GLU A 30 -46.93 -46.64 31.23
CA GLU A 30 -46.95 -46.17 29.84
C GLU A 30 -46.83 -44.64 29.76
N THR A 31 -47.51 -43.91 30.66
CA THR A 31 -47.41 -42.45 30.75
C THR A 31 -46.00 -41.99 31.14
N LYS A 32 -45.36 -42.70 32.08
CA LYS A 32 -43.99 -42.37 32.50
C LYS A 32 -42.98 -42.69 31.40
N ASP A 33 -43.14 -43.80 30.70
CA ASP A 33 -42.27 -44.19 29.59
C ASP A 33 -42.31 -43.16 28.46
N GLN A 34 -43.52 -42.69 28.09
CA GLN A 34 -43.65 -41.60 27.11
C GLN A 34 -42.94 -40.33 27.58
N ARG A 35 -43.11 -39.96 28.86
CA ARG A 35 -42.45 -38.76 29.41
C ARG A 35 -40.92 -38.90 29.47
N ILE A 36 -40.40 -40.11 29.69
CA ILE A 36 -38.96 -40.37 29.64
C ILE A 36 -38.47 -40.16 28.21
N GLN A 37 -39.17 -40.70 27.22
CA GLN A 37 -38.81 -40.54 25.82
C GLN A 37 -38.80 -39.07 25.39
N ASP A 38 -39.83 -38.29 25.75
CA ASP A 38 -39.88 -36.85 25.46
C ASP A 38 -38.69 -36.09 26.08
N LEU A 39 -38.29 -36.46 27.31
CA LEU A 39 -37.15 -35.86 28.00
C LEU A 39 -35.81 -36.25 27.37
N GLU A 40 -35.69 -37.48 26.86
CA GLU A 40 -34.51 -37.92 26.12
C GLU A 40 -34.35 -37.11 24.82
N ASP A 41 -35.44 -36.94 24.06
CA ASP A 41 -35.47 -36.13 22.83
C ASP A 41 -35.10 -34.65 23.11
N ASP A 42 -35.62 -34.07 24.19
CA ASP A 42 -35.27 -32.72 24.63
C ASP A 42 -33.78 -32.62 25.00
N CYS A 43 -33.23 -33.61 25.70
CA CYS A 43 -31.82 -33.64 26.08
C CYS A 43 -30.89 -33.71 24.86
N GLU A 44 -31.24 -34.52 23.86
CA GLU A 44 -30.49 -34.59 22.60
C GLU A 44 -30.52 -33.25 21.86
N THR A 45 -31.69 -32.60 21.82
CA THR A 45 -31.86 -31.28 21.22
C THR A 45 -31.01 -30.21 21.92
N PHE A 46 -31.00 -30.21 23.26
CA PHE A 46 -30.16 -29.28 24.02
C PHE A 46 -28.67 -29.55 23.83
N ALA A 47 -28.24 -30.80 23.74
CA ALA A 47 -26.85 -31.17 23.48
C ALA A 47 -26.37 -30.67 22.10
N ALA A 48 -27.22 -30.82 21.07
CA ALA A 48 -26.94 -30.31 19.74
C ALA A 48 -26.81 -28.78 19.73
N ASN A 49 -27.73 -28.07 20.40
CA ASN A 49 -27.70 -26.62 20.50
C ASN A 49 -26.47 -26.10 21.27
N LEU A 50 -26.05 -26.81 22.32
CA LEU A 50 -24.85 -26.47 23.09
C LEU A 50 -23.59 -26.60 22.23
N THR A 51 -23.48 -27.68 21.45
CA THR A 51 -22.38 -27.88 20.50
C THR A 51 -22.34 -26.75 19.49
N ALA A 52 -23.46 -26.45 18.82
CA ALA A 52 -23.53 -25.38 17.83
C ALA A 52 -23.19 -23.99 18.41
N THR A 53 -23.59 -23.73 19.65
CA THR A 53 -23.25 -22.49 20.35
C THR A 53 -21.76 -22.42 20.67
N THR A 54 -21.15 -23.54 21.05
CA THR A 54 -19.71 -23.64 21.34
C THR A 54 -18.90 -23.34 20.08
N ASP A 55 -19.24 -23.97 18.95
CA ASP A 55 -18.56 -23.74 17.66
C ASP A 55 -18.65 -22.27 17.22
N ARG A 56 -19.82 -21.65 17.46
CA ARG A 56 -20.03 -20.23 17.15
C ARG A 56 -19.18 -19.32 18.04
N ILE A 57 -18.99 -19.66 19.31
CA ILE A 57 -18.11 -18.90 20.22
C ILE A 57 -16.66 -18.98 19.73
N GLU A 58 -16.17 -20.17 19.41
CA GLU A 58 -14.80 -20.37 18.90
C GLU A 58 -14.55 -19.54 17.63
N THR A 59 -15.50 -19.56 16.69
CA THR A 59 -15.43 -18.73 15.47
C THR A 59 -15.36 -17.23 15.79
N LEU A 60 -16.16 -16.76 16.75
CA LEU A 60 -16.16 -15.35 17.15
C LEU A 60 -14.86 -14.94 17.84
N GLU A 61 -14.26 -15.83 18.64
CA GLU A 61 -12.97 -15.59 19.28
C GLU A 61 -11.85 -15.43 18.25
N GLU A 62 -11.83 -16.23 17.19
CA GLU A 62 -10.87 -16.12 16.08
C GLU A 62 -11.02 -14.80 15.32
N ILE A 63 -12.27 -14.40 15.02
CA ILE A 63 -12.56 -13.11 14.37
C ILE A 63 -12.07 -11.95 15.25
N ILE A 64 -12.35 -11.98 16.55
CA ILE A 64 -11.92 -10.94 17.48
C ILE A 64 -10.39 -10.86 17.55
N ALA A 65 -9.68 -12.00 17.54
CA ALA A 65 -8.22 -12.01 17.51
C ALA A 65 -7.68 -11.34 16.24
N THR A 66 -8.24 -11.70 15.08
CA THR A 66 -7.86 -11.11 13.78
C THR A 66 -8.09 -9.59 13.75
N GLU A 67 -9.22 -9.12 14.26
CA GLU A 67 -9.51 -7.69 14.30
C GLU A 67 -8.60 -6.92 15.28
N ARG A 68 -8.18 -7.54 16.40
CA ARG A 68 -7.18 -6.93 17.30
C ARG A 68 -5.83 -6.74 16.61
N ASP A 69 -5.36 -7.75 15.88
CA ASP A 69 -4.10 -7.65 15.13
C ASP A 69 -4.16 -6.57 14.05
N ARG A 70 -5.31 -6.47 13.37
CA ARG A 70 -5.57 -5.42 12.40
C ARG A 70 -5.59 -4.03 13.04
N THR A 71 -6.21 -3.88 14.21
CA THR A 71 -6.20 -2.60 14.96
C THR A 71 -4.78 -2.20 15.33
N ALA A 72 -3.97 -3.11 15.87
CA ALA A 72 -2.57 -2.82 16.22
C ALA A 72 -1.77 -2.35 14.99
N THR A 73 -1.93 -3.03 13.86
CA THR A 73 -1.26 -2.64 12.60
C THR A 73 -1.68 -1.24 12.13
N LEU A 74 -2.96 -0.88 12.28
CA LEU A 74 -3.46 0.44 11.92
C LEU A 74 -2.96 1.53 12.87
N GLU A 75 -2.84 1.24 14.17
CA GLU A 75 -2.28 2.16 15.16
C GLU A 75 -0.81 2.46 14.85
N ASP A 76 0.00 1.45 14.58
CA ASP A 76 1.41 1.61 14.17
C ASP A 76 1.50 2.49 12.92
N ARG A 77 0.65 2.24 11.91
CA ARG A 77 0.63 3.02 10.68
C ARG A 77 0.24 4.48 10.90
N ILE A 78 -0.67 4.75 11.83
CA ILE A 78 -1.06 6.12 12.19
C ILE A 78 0.12 6.85 12.83
N ASP A 79 0.88 6.20 13.69
CA ASP A 79 2.03 6.82 14.36
C ASP A 79 3.21 7.06 13.42
N GLU A 80 3.44 6.16 12.45
CA GLU A 80 4.35 6.40 11.33
C GLU A 80 3.94 7.66 10.54
N LEU A 81 2.67 7.75 10.15
CA LEU A 81 2.16 8.89 9.37
C LEU A 81 2.23 10.21 10.13
N LYS A 82 1.99 10.21 11.45
CA LYS A 82 2.17 11.41 12.29
C LYS A 82 3.62 11.86 12.31
N THR A 83 4.56 10.91 12.41
CA THR A 83 6.00 11.19 12.40
C THR A 83 6.41 11.79 11.06
N GLU A 84 6.00 11.18 9.96
CA GLU A 84 6.23 11.69 8.61
C GLU A 84 5.66 13.10 8.42
N ASN A 85 4.43 13.34 8.88
CA ASN A 85 3.79 14.65 8.77
C ASN A 85 4.57 15.73 9.54
N THR A 86 5.08 15.39 10.72
CA THR A 86 5.90 16.30 11.54
C THR A 86 7.19 16.68 10.82
N LEU A 87 7.87 15.70 10.22
CA LEU A 87 9.09 15.94 9.44
C LEU A 87 8.82 16.83 8.22
N LEU A 88 7.75 16.56 7.48
CA LEU A 88 7.37 17.36 6.31
C LEU A 88 7.00 18.80 6.69
N GLN A 89 6.37 19.01 7.85
CA GLN A 89 6.08 20.36 8.36
C GLN A 89 7.36 21.13 8.69
N GLU A 90 8.36 20.47 9.29
CA GLU A 90 9.66 21.06 9.57
C GLU A 90 10.41 21.42 8.29
N GLU A 91 10.48 20.49 7.32
CA GLU A 91 11.08 20.72 6.02
C GLU A 91 10.43 21.91 5.29
N LEU A 92 9.09 21.97 5.27
CA LEU A 92 8.35 23.08 4.68
C LEU A 92 8.67 24.43 5.38
N SER A 93 8.85 24.44 6.70
CA SER A 93 9.24 25.64 7.43
C SER A 93 10.65 26.10 7.04
N ASN A 94 11.60 25.16 6.95
CA ASN A 94 12.98 25.45 6.58
C ASN A 94 13.07 26.02 5.16
N GLU A 95 12.35 25.43 4.20
CA GLU A 95 12.27 25.92 2.83
C GLU A 95 11.63 27.32 2.73
N ARG A 96 10.61 27.60 3.55
CA ARG A 96 10.02 28.93 3.63
C ARG A 96 11.02 29.96 4.15
N GLU A 97 11.78 29.62 5.18
CA GLU A 97 12.82 30.51 5.72
C GLU A 97 13.94 30.75 4.70
N GLN A 98 14.42 29.69 4.04
CA GLN A 98 15.42 29.79 2.98
C GLN A 98 14.94 30.70 1.84
N ASN A 99 13.69 30.53 1.39
CA ASN A 99 13.09 31.41 0.38
C ASN A 99 13.01 32.86 0.83
N GLN A 100 12.66 33.13 2.09
CA GLN A 100 12.67 34.48 2.64
C GLN A 100 14.07 35.09 2.64
N ARG A 101 15.10 34.32 3.03
CA ARG A 101 16.50 34.75 2.99
C ARG A 101 16.97 35.06 1.58
N ILE A 102 16.64 34.19 0.61
CA ILE A 102 16.95 34.40 -0.81
C ILE A 102 16.28 35.68 -1.32
N ARG A 103 14.97 35.86 -1.06
CA ARG A 103 14.25 37.08 -1.44
C ARG A 103 14.90 38.34 -0.87
N ALA A 104 15.28 38.32 0.42
CA ALA A 104 15.97 39.45 1.05
C ALA A 104 17.36 39.71 0.44
N SER A 105 18.08 38.67 0.03
CA SER A 105 19.36 38.79 -0.67
C SER A 105 19.19 39.39 -2.07
N VAL A 106 18.21 38.91 -2.83
CA VAL A 106 17.89 39.43 -4.17
C VAL A 106 17.50 40.90 -4.09
N SER A 107 16.65 41.29 -3.14
CA SER A 107 16.28 42.71 -2.93
C SER A 107 17.50 43.58 -2.62
N ARG A 108 18.47 43.09 -1.84
CA ARG A 108 19.72 43.80 -1.57
C ARG A 108 20.55 43.99 -2.85
N ILE A 109 20.76 42.93 -3.62
CA ILE A 109 21.49 43.00 -4.90
C ILE A 109 20.82 43.99 -5.86
N ILE A 110 19.49 43.98 -5.96
CA ILE A 110 18.75 44.92 -6.81
C ILE A 110 19.03 46.37 -6.38
N ASN A 111 19.03 46.66 -5.09
CA ASN A 111 19.36 48.00 -4.58
C ASN A 111 20.83 48.34 -4.85
N ASP A 112 21.76 47.43 -4.59
CA ASP A 112 23.20 47.64 -4.83
C ASP A 112 23.48 47.93 -6.31
N VAL A 113 22.85 47.18 -7.23
CA VAL A 113 22.96 47.42 -8.68
C VAL A 113 22.34 48.77 -9.08
N ARG A 114 21.24 49.16 -8.45
CA ARG A 114 20.58 50.46 -8.71
C ARG A 114 21.40 51.65 -8.19
N GLU A 115 22.11 51.48 -7.08
CA GLU A 115 22.96 52.50 -6.46
C GLU A 115 24.38 52.50 -7.01
N TYR A 116 24.76 51.50 -7.81
CA TYR A 116 26.05 51.42 -8.47
C TYR A 116 26.24 52.62 -9.39
N THR A 117 27.13 53.52 -8.98
CA THR A 117 27.60 54.68 -9.73
C THR A 117 29.06 54.43 -10.06
N CYS A 118 29.43 54.55 -11.34
CA CYS A 118 30.81 54.38 -11.78
C CYS A 118 31.68 55.54 -11.25
N GLU A 119 32.99 55.32 -11.08
CA GLU A 119 33.96 56.33 -10.59
C GLU A 119 34.01 57.64 -11.42
N ASP A 120 33.42 57.64 -12.63
CA ASP A 120 33.29 58.80 -13.52
C ASP A 120 32.00 59.62 -13.29
N GLY A 121 31.17 59.25 -12.31
CA GLY A 121 29.90 59.91 -12.00
C GLY A 121 28.75 59.54 -12.94
N SER A 122 28.96 58.60 -13.87
CA SER A 122 27.86 58.02 -14.64
C SER A 122 27.12 56.98 -13.80
N SER A 123 25.82 57.19 -13.59
CA SER A 123 24.94 56.13 -13.10
C SER A 123 24.78 55.09 -14.21
N VAL A 124 24.66 53.81 -13.86
CA VAL A 124 24.26 52.78 -14.83
C VAL A 124 22.93 53.21 -15.45
N ASP A 125 22.97 53.65 -16.70
CA ASP A 125 21.78 54.07 -17.43
C ASP A 125 20.93 52.81 -17.62
N ALA A 126 19.76 52.77 -16.97
CA ALA A 126 18.80 51.68 -17.07
C ALA A 126 18.30 51.46 -18.51
N THR A 127 18.65 52.34 -19.45
CA THR A 127 18.40 52.20 -20.89
C THR A 127 19.59 51.65 -21.69
N SER A 128 20.69 51.25 -21.05
CA SER A 128 21.81 50.58 -21.71
C SER A 128 21.33 49.31 -22.43
N PRO A 129 21.41 49.23 -23.77
CA PRO A 129 20.83 48.13 -24.55
C PRO A 129 21.36 46.75 -24.15
N SER A 130 22.61 46.69 -23.68
CA SER A 130 23.25 45.44 -23.25
C SER A 130 22.65 44.91 -21.95
N ILE A 131 22.41 45.79 -20.96
CA ILE A 131 21.88 45.40 -19.65
C ILE A 131 20.41 45.03 -19.77
N VAL A 132 19.65 45.76 -20.60
CA VAL A 132 18.25 45.45 -20.89
C VAL A 132 18.14 44.08 -21.59
N ALA A 133 19.02 43.78 -22.55
CA ALA A 133 19.04 42.49 -23.23
C ALA A 133 19.39 41.33 -22.28
N GLU A 134 20.40 41.52 -21.42
CA GLU A 134 20.83 40.48 -20.47
C GLU A 134 19.77 40.24 -19.38
N ALA A 135 19.16 41.29 -18.85
CA ALA A 135 18.05 41.20 -17.89
C ALA A 135 16.81 40.51 -18.50
N ALA A 136 16.48 40.80 -19.77
CA ALA A 136 15.40 40.11 -20.48
C ALA A 136 15.69 38.62 -20.63
N THR A 137 16.93 38.26 -20.97
CA THR A 137 17.35 36.86 -21.15
C THR A 137 17.31 36.08 -19.83
N VAL A 138 17.75 36.70 -18.74
CA VAL A 138 17.68 36.11 -17.38
C VAL A 138 16.23 36.00 -16.89
N GLY A 139 15.40 37.00 -17.19
CA GLY A 139 13.97 36.98 -16.87
C GLY A 139 13.23 35.86 -17.60
N GLU A 140 13.51 35.67 -18.88
CA GLU A 140 12.93 34.61 -19.72
C GLU A 140 13.35 33.22 -19.22
N THR A 141 14.64 33.02 -18.94
CA THR A 141 15.13 31.74 -18.38
C THR A 141 14.56 31.43 -17.00
N LEU A 142 14.37 32.44 -16.15
CA LEU A 142 13.73 32.26 -14.84
C LEU A 142 12.23 31.94 -15.00
N HIS A 143 11.54 32.62 -15.90
CA HIS A 143 10.13 32.37 -16.19
C HIS A 143 9.92 30.94 -16.71
N ASP A 144 10.73 30.50 -17.68
CA ASP A 144 10.69 29.13 -18.21
C ASP A 144 11.00 28.09 -17.13
N THR A 145 11.86 28.41 -16.18
CA THR A 145 12.21 27.51 -15.07
C THR A 145 11.05 27.41 -14.07
N ILE A 146 10.40 28.52 -13.75
CA ILE A 146 9.22 28.55 -12.87
C ILE A 146 8.03 27.87 -13.54
N GLN A 147 7.81 28.11 -14.84
CA GLN A 147 6.75 27.48 -15.63
C GLN A 147 6.92 25.95 -15.62
N ARG A 148 8.12 25.45 -15.95
CA ARG A 148 8.43 24.02 -15.92
C ARG A 148 8.36 23.43 -14.51
N SER A 149 8.76 24.17 -13.48
CA SER A 149 8.62 23.72 -12.09
C SER A 149 7.15 23.65 -11.66
N THR A 150 6.30 24.56 -12.14
CA THR A 150 4.87 24.60 -11.83
C THR A 150 4.14 23.48 -12.56
N GLU A 151 4.49 23.22 -13.81
CA GLU A 151 4.04 22.05 -14.57
C GLU A 151 4.45 20.76 -13.85
N ASN A 152 5.71 20.64 -13.42
CA ASN A 152 6.19 19.49 -12.65
C ASN A 152 5.50 19.31 -11.29
N ALA A 153 5.16 20.39 -10.59
CA ALA A 153 4.41 20.33 -9.34
C ALA A 153 2.93 19.96 -9.58
N SER A 154 2.33 20.43 -10.68
CA SER A 154 0.98 20.04 -11.10
C SER A 154 0.85 18.59 -11.57
N LEU A 155 1.99 17.93 -11.85
CA LEU A 155 2.09 16.50 -12.17
C LEU A 155 2.10 15.59 -10.93
N LEU A 156 2.12 16.16 -9.71
CA LEU A 156 2.13 15.43 -8.44
C LEU A 156 0.81 15.62 -7.71
N ASP A 157 -0.07 14.63 -7.79
CA ASP A 157 -1.13 14.46 -6.81
C ASP A 157 -0.60 13.58 -5.66
N PHE A 158 -0.30 14.21 -4.53
CA PHE A 158 0.22 13.55 -3.34
C PHE A 158 -0.78 12.59 -2.69
N THR A 159 -2.05 12.59 -3.11
CA THR A 159 -3.09 11.74 -2.52
C THR A 159 -3.21 10.36 -3.17
N THR A 160 -2.75 10.19 -4.42
CA THR A 160 -2.81 8.91 -5.11
C THR A 160 -1.45 8.60 -5.73
N LYS A 161 -0.76 7.58 -5.22
CA LYS A 161 0.51 7.05 -5.77
C LYS A 161 0.31 6.37 -7.14
N ARG A 162 -0.45 6.96 -8.07
CA ARG A 162 -0.62 6.52 -9.45
C ARG A 162 -0.40 7.71 -10.40
N PRO A 163 0.50 7.61 -11.39
CA PRO A 163 0.56 8.60 -12.45
C PRO A 163 -0.71 8.46 -13.31
N GLN A 164 -1.60 9.46 -13.32
CA GLN A 164 -2.73 9.48 -14.26
C GLN A 164 -2.35 9.98 -15.67
N ASN A 165 -1.11 10.46 -15.86
CA ASN A 165 -0.70 11.08 -17.12
C ASN A 165 -0.10 10.05 -18.08
N THR A 166 -0.74 9.86 -19.24
CA THR A 166 -0.25 9.06 -20.38
C THR A 166 1.17 9.44 -20.80
N GLY A 167 1.56 10.72 -20.65
CA GLY A 167 2.90 11.20 -20.98
C GLY A 167 4.01 10.67 -20.05
N ILE A 168 3.70 10.23 -18.83
CA ILE A 168 4.69 9.61 -17.93
C ILE A 168 4.90 8.14 -18.32
N HIS A 169 3.83 7.44 -18.68
CA HIS A 169 3.90 6.06 -19.16
C HIS A 169 4.74 5.95 -20.44
N GLU A 170 4.57 6.90 -21.37
CA GLU A 170 5.39 6.97 -22.59
C GLU A 170 6.89 7.13 -22.27
N LYS A 171 7.23 7.96 -21.27
CA LYS A 171 8.63 8.13 -20.82
C LYS A 171 9.19 6.87 -20.16
N TYR A 172 8.40 6.13 -19.39
CA TYR A 172 8.82 4.83 -18.86
C TYR A 172 8.99 3.80 -19.97
N LEU A 173 8.11 3.80 -20.96
CA LEU A 173 8.23 2.94 -22.13
C LEU A 173 9.47 3.26 -22.97
N ASN A 174 9.90 4.53 -23.04
CA ASN A 174 11.15 4.91 -23.69
C ASN A 174 12.38 4.38 -22.95
N ILE A 175 12.42 4.46 -21.62
CA ILE A 175 13.49 3.86 -20.80
C ILE A 175 13.49 2.34 -20.98
N LEU A 176 12.33 1.70 -20.91
CA LEU A 176 12.19 0.26 -21.12
C LEU A 176 12.54 -0.15 -22.55
N GLY A 177 12.24 0.67 -23.55
CA GLY A 177 12.66 0.47 -24.94
C GLY A 177 14.17 0.42 -25.06
N ARG A 178 14.88 1.33 -24.36
CA ARG A 178 16.36 1.26 -24.29
C ARG A 178 16.85 0.02 -23.54
N ALA A 179 16.19 -0.37 -22.45
CA ALA A 179 16.53 -1.60 -21.73
C ALA A 179 16.35 -2.86 -22.61
N GLU A 180 15.31 -2.88 -23.46
CA GLU A 180 15.03 -3.97 -24.40
C GLU A 180 16.09 -4.04 -25.52
N GLU A 181 16.49 -2.89 -26.07
CA GLU A 181 17.55 -2.80 -27.07
C GLU A 181 18.88 -3.30 -26.51
N LYS A 182 19.24 -2.85 -25.30
CA LYS A 182 20.47 -3.26 -24.62
C LYS A 182 20.45 -4.74 -24.21
N ALA A 183 19.29 -5.31 -23.88
CA ALA A 183 19.12 -6.76 -23.67
C ALA A 183 19.47 -7.55 -24.94
N ARG A 184 19.03 -7.04 -26.10
CA ARG A 184 19.28 -7.66 -27.40
C ARG A 184 20.75 -7.56 -27.80
N GLU A 185 21.40 -6.43 -27.53
CA GLU A 185 22.84 -6.21 -27.78
C GLU A 185 23.72 -7.20 -26.99
N ILE A 186 23.38 -7.42 -25.71
CA ILE A 186 24.18 -8.23 -24.79
C ILE A 186 23.73 -9.70 -24.79
N ASN A 187 22.65 -10.04 -25.51
CA ASN A 187 21.98 -11.34 -25.47
C ASN A 187 21.69 -11.81 -24.03
N SER A 188 21.29 -10.88 -23.18
CA SER A 188 21.01 -11.10 -21.76
C SER A 188 19.55 -10.79 -21.44
N ARG A 189 18.99 -11.53 -20.48
CA ARG A 189 17.61 -11.36 -20.00
C ARG A 189 17.50 -10.33 -18.88
N THR A 190 18.63 -9.96 -18.29
CA THR A 190 18.72 -8.96 -17.23
C THR A 190 19.68 -7.86 -17.68
N VAL A 191 19.21 -6.61 -17.60
CA VAL A 191 19.95 -5.45 -18.09
C VAL A 191 20.03 -4.40 -17.01
N TYR A 192 21.15 -3.70 -17.00
CA TYR A 192 21.39 -2.59 -16.09
C TYR A 192 21.50 -1.28 -16.86
N LEU A 193 20.70 -0.29 -16.47
CA LEU A 193 20.79 1.06 -16.99
C LEU A 193 21.37 1.99 -15.93
N ASN A 194 22.33 2.82 -16.33
CA ASN A 194 22.90 3.85 -15.46
C ASN A 194 22.07 5.14 -15.48
N TYR A 195 22.32 6.03 -14.51
CA TYR A 195 21.52 7.25 -14.34
C TYR A 195 21.51 8.14 -15.58
N ARG A 196 22.58 8.14 -16.37
CA ARG A 196 22.71 8.96 -17.59
C ARG A 196 21.88 8.39 -18.73
N GLU A 197 21.85 7.07 -18.89
CA GLU A 197 20.98 6.37 -19.84
C GLU A 197 19.52 6.63 -19.48
N VAL A 198 19.15 6.48 -18.21
CA VAL A 198 17.78 6.75 -17.74
C VAL A 198 17.40 8.22 -17.96
N ALA A 199 18.27 9.16 -17.57
CA ALA A 199 17.99 10.58 -17.74
C ALA A 199 17.80 10.98 -19.21
N THR A 200 18.61 10.42 -20.09
CA THR A 200 18.56 10.70 -21.53
C THR A 200 17.25 10.20 -22.15
N HIS A 201 16.84 8.97 -21.84
CA HIS A 201 15.63 8.38 -22.41
C HIS A 201 14.34 8.83 -21.72
N TYR A 202 14.43 9.37 -20.51
CA TYR A 202 13.32 10.07 -19.84
C TYR A 202 13.14 11.52 -20.32
N GLY A 203 14.21 12.12 -20.88
CA GLY A 203 14.22 13.51 -21.33
C GLY A 203 14.44 14.52 -20.20
N CYS A 204 15.20 14.19 -19.15
CA CYS A 204 15.57 15.16 -18.10
C CYS A 204 16.97 15.76 -18.32
N ALA A 205 17.12 17.04 -17.97
CA ALA A 205 18.31 17.84 -18.30
C ALA A 205 19.45 17.74 -17.27
N TYR A 206 19.20 17.21 -16.06
CA TYR A 206 20.16 17.22 -14.95
C TYR A 206 20.51 15.82 -14.39
N LEU A 207 21.74 15.70 -13.89
CA LEU A 207 22.31 14.47 -13.32
C LEU A 207 21.57 13.97 -12.07
N THR A 208 21.03 14.89 -11.25
CA THR A 208 20.28 14.58 -10.02
C THR A 208 18.87 14.06 -10.29
N ASP A 209 18.26 14.46 -11.41
CA ASP A 209 16.93 13.98 -11.82
C ASP A 209 16.96 12.52 -12.27
N GLY A 210 18.09 12.03 -12.81
CA GLY A 210 18.23 10.63 -13.21
C GLY A 210 18.03 9.65 -12.04
N TYR A 211 18.62 9.94 -10.87
CA TYR A 211 18.45 9.10 -9.68
C TYR A 211 17.03 9.12 -9.12
N ARG A 212 16.36 10.28 -9.18
CA ARG A 212 14.96 10.41 -8.77
C ARG A 212 14.04 9.58 -9.66
N VAL A 213 14.23 9.67 -10.98
CA VAL A 213 13.46 8.88 -11.96
C VAL A 213 13.74 7.38 -11.82
N MET A 214 14.97 7.00 -11.50
CA MET A 214 15.32 5.59 -11.24
C MET A 214 14.61 5.01 -10.01
N ASN A 215 14.54 5.77 -8.91
CA ASN A 215 13.77 5.37 -7.74
C ASN A 215 12.27 5.27 -8.10
N GLU A 216 11.76 6.28 -8.80
CA GLU A 216 10.35 6.35 -9.19
C GLU A 216 9.93 5.19 -10.10
N ILE A 217 10.73 4.85 -11.11
CA ILE A 217 10.42 3.77 -12.04
C ILE A 217 10.55 2.39 -11.37
N ALA A 218 11.49 2.21 -10.43
CA ALA A 218 11.63 0.98 -9.67
C ALA A 218 10.45 0.75 -8.70
N GLU A 219 9.89 1.82 -8.12
CA GLU A 219 8.70 1.73 -7.27
C GLU A 219 7.41 1.47 -8.08
N ARG A 220 7.34 1.96 -9.32
CA ARG A 220 6.09 2.01 -10.11
C ARG A 220 5.98 0.94 -11.19
N VAL A 221 7.09 0.40 -11.67
CA VAL A 221 7.11 -0.61 -12.74
C VAL A 221 7.53 -1.96 -12.16
N PRO A 222 6.64 -2.97 -12.15
CA PRO A 222 6.97 -4.32 -11.68
C PRO A 222 8.17 -4.91 -12.42
N GLY A 223 9.09 -5.58 -11.72
CA GLY A 223 10.26 -6.22 -12.31
C GLY A 223 11.42 -5.28 -12.67
N ILE A 224 11.36 -4.01 -12.20
CA ILE A 224 12.50 -3.10 -12.16
C ILE A 224 12.96 -2.95 -10.71
N GLU A 225 14.25 -3.15 -10.47
CA GLU A 225 14.86 -2.96 -9.14
C GLU A 225 15.87 -1.81 -9.19
N TYR A 226 15.89 -0.99 -8.16
CA TYR A 226 16.94 0.00 -7.97
C TYR A 226 18.11 -0.63 -7.20
N VAL A 227 19.29 -0.62 -7.81
CA VAL A 227 20.45 -1.38 -7.32
C VAL A 227 21.67 -0.47 -7.23
N ASP A 228 22.35 -0.50 -6.09
CA ASP A 228 23.65 0.16 -5.93
C ASP A 228 24.70 -0.56 -6.78
N GLY A 229 25.57 0.21 -7.45
CA GLY A 229 26.51 -0.27 -8.49
C GLY A 229 27.40 -1.46 -8.10
N TYR A 230 27.56 -1.73 -6.79
CA TYR A 230 28.28 -2.88 -6.25
C TYR A 230 27.58 -4.23 -6.45
N LEU A 231 26.26 -4.24 -6.68
CA LEU A 231 25.45 -5.47 -6.78
C LEU A 231 24.96 -5.76 -8.21
N ALA A 232 25.39 -4.95 -9.18
CA ALA A 232 24.66 -4.79 -10.43
C ALA A 232 25.30 -5.45 -11.67
N ASN A 233 26.25 -6.38 -11.55
CA ASN A 233 26.58 -7.28 -12.67
C ASN A 233 27.43 -8.48 -12.20
N PRO A 234 26.99 -9.74 -12.33
CA PRO A 234 27.86 -10.90 -12.10
C PRO A 234 29.00 -11.03 -13.13
N ASP A 235 28.92 -10.31 -14.26
CA ASP A 235 29.92 -10.33 -15.34
C ASP A 235 30.94 -9.18 -15.30
N ILE A 236 30.91 -8.30 -14.29
CA ILE A 236 31.93 -7.25 -14.11
C ILE A 236 32.87 -7.68 -12.98
N ASP A 237 34.18 -7.66 -13.26
CA ASP A 237 35.22 -7.94 -12.28
C ASP A 237 35.00 -7.10 -11.01
N PRO A 238 34.89 -7.71 -9.81
CA PRO A 238 34.60 -7.03 -8.54
C PRO A 238 35.65 -5.98 -8.14
N THR A 239 36.79 -5.91 -8.83
CA THR A 239 37.80 -4.87 -8.66
C THR A 239 37.53 -3.60 -9.47
N THR A 240 36.61 -3.65 -10.45
CA THR A 240 36.22 -2.50 -11.26
C THR A 240 35.20 -1.67 -10.48
N LYS A 241 35.67 -0.66 -9.75
CA LYS A 241 34.80 0.31 -9.07
C LYS A 241 33.99 1.08 -10.12
N VAL A 242 32.75 0.65 -10.38
CA VAL A 242 31.81 1.46 -11.13
C VAL A 242 31.01 2.29 -10.13
N GLU A 243 31.45 3.52 -9.89
CA GLU A 243 30.73 4.49 -9.08
C GLU A 243 29.37 4.84 -9.73
N GLY A 244 28.27 4.60 -9.02
CA GLY A 244 26.92 5.06 -9.39
C GLY A 244 25.81 4.03 -9.23
N LYS A 245 24.60 4.50 -8.94
CA LYS A 245 23.38 3.67 -8.82
C LYS A 245 22.78 3.34 -10.19
N ARG A 246 22.09 2.20 -10.29
CA ARG A 246 21.54 1.66 -11.55
C ARG A 246 20.13 1.12 -11.34
N ILE A 247 19.39 0.96 -12.43
CA ILE A 247 18.17 0.13 -12.44
C ILE A 247 18.48 -1.21 -13.10
N ARG A 248 18.05 -2.30 -12.46
CA ARG A 248 18.06 -3.66 -13.00
C ARG A 248 16.67 -3.94 -13.58
N VAL A 249 16.63 -4.34 -14.84
CA VAL A 249 15.40 -4.69 -15.54
C VAL A 249 15.42 -6.16 -15.87
N GLU A 250 14.46 -6.92 -15.34
CA GLU A 250 14.35 -8.36 -15.54
C GLU A 250 13.23 -8.71 -16.52
N TRP A 251 13.58 -8.93 -17.79
CA TRP A 251 12.59 -9.20 -18.83
C TRP A 251 11.86 -10.54 -18.68
N ASN A 252 12.28 -11.42 -17.76
CA ASN A 252 11.57 -12.66 -17.42
C ASN A 252 10.49 -12.48 -16.35
N HIS A 253 10.40 -11.31 -15.72
CA HIS A 253 9.36 -11.05 -14.72
C HIS A 253 7.99 -11.05 -15.41
N PRO A 254 7.05 -11.96 -15.03
CA PRO A 254 5.75 -12.08 -15.68
C PRO A 254 4.96 -10.76 -15.61
N ASP A 255 5.08 -10.05 -14.48
CA ASP A 255 4.38 -8.80 -14.26
C ASP A 255 4.95 -7.64 -15.08
N LEU A 256 6.27 -7.60 -15.34
CA LEU A 256 6.87 -6.60 -16.23
C LEU A 256 6.36 -6.78 -17.66
N ARG A 257 6.29 -8.04 -18.12
CA ARG A 257 5.76 -8.35 -19.47
C ARG A 257 4.28 -8.03 -19.59
N GLY A 258 3.49 -8.32 -18.56
CA GLY A 258 2.08 -7.94 -18.50
C GLY A 258 1.90 -6.42 -18.54
N TRP A 259 2.69 -5.71 -17.74
CA TRP A 259 2.67 -4.25 -17.65
C TRP A 259 3.05 -3.59 -18.98
N VAL A 260 4.13 -4.02 -19.64
CA VAL A 260 4.56 -3.45 -20.94
C VAL A 260 3.53 -3.72 -22.04
N ARG A 261 2.89 -4.89 -22.05
CA ARG A 261 1.83 -5.20 -23.04
C ARG A 261 0.58 -4.35 -22.81
N ALA A 262 0.18 -4.15 -21.57
CA ALA A 262 -1.00 -3.35 -21.23
C ALA A 262 -0.84 -1.88 -21.66
N HIS A 263 0.38 -1.34 -21.60
CA HIS A 263 0.65 0.08 -21.89
C HIS A 263 1.23 0.35 -23.29
N ARG A 264 1.56 -0.69 -24.08
CA ARG A 264 1.90 -0.57 -25.52
C ARG A 264 0.69 -0.78 -26.45
N ALA A 265 -0.46 -1.20 -25.91
CA ALA A 265 -1.64 -1.60 -26.68
C ALA A 265 -2.73 -0.50 -26.75
N GLU A 266 -2.44 0.70 -26.26
CA GLU A 266 -3.21 1.94 -26.48
C GLU A 266 -2.56 2.77 -27.59
#